data_AF-A0AAJ2MFC9-F1
#
_entry.id   AF-A0AAJ2MFC9-F1
#
_cell.length_a   1.000
_cell.length_b   1.000
_cell.length_c   1.000
_cell.angle_alpha   90.00
_cell.angle_beta   90.00
_cell.angle_gamma   90.00
#
_symmetry.space_group_name_H-M   'P 1'
#
loop_
_entity.id
_entity.type
_entity.pdbx_description
1 polymer ?
#
loop_
_entity_poly.entity_id
_entity_poly.type
_entity_poly.pdbx_seq_one_letter_code
_entity_poly.pdbx_strand_id
1 'polypeptide(L)'
;MSPTVLFTAYRSWTPMELTGRPPRFGEPKQLIEAEVRGRRGWQVEFDDSYGGPSITMVLDAELGIALSWRQGEQWVQMESPVLDEDFDPALFTWDGPAVEFEAYVESREQLEHQQKMQELMDMPPTQVGWLPMDISVSPDDGDPLSGALDVTVSATAPTQFGIRRWLTEVGEPEVGFTMDLYAPRGRTTIGPWTVELRTYNAISAEDADRVLAEVVLPDPPGNVDDIRDAATARQEADDKAAIVSALGIGRDLDDYLHSPYGVSLLVRTDFSDDHRWRELALAAMAPVDSDMDDDSTFEARLTCIDHRDNDGLTVEALVERIGDDPPYYAFIADSISMTHPEMAILVIDCGRPDFGHEPGRTFRVIPEQVQSVENNLSISNMGFRDFADAVDDDGVFRGFPPPRPHVAILQRDELIALSATNRSTPALARFAEELPHVDYPSMVVYETARTKVHDSVAALDEPPSNELRVGVEDYLAATAREGLCQHGHVQIRGGHWSLVIDPDTGTLEAAMLRQYQPPTPS
;
A
#
# COMPACT_ATOMS: atom_id res chain seq x y z
N MET A 1 2.28 -7.57 -10.98
CA MET A 1 1.76 -8.00 -12.30
C MET A 1 0.37 -8.58 -12.09
N SER A 2 -0.61 -8.27 -12.95
CA SER A 2 -1.99 -8.74 -12.78
C SER A 2 -2.16 -10.22 -13.19
N PRO A 3 -2.91 -11.05 -12.43
CA PRO A 3 -3.27 -12.42 -12.80
C PRO A 3 -3.99 -12.53 -14.16
N THR A 4 -4.60 -11.44 -14.64
CA THR A 4 -5.33 -11.37 -15.92
C THR A 4 -4.47 -11.82 -17.11
N VAL A 5 -3.14 -11.70 -17.04
CA VAL A 5 -2.23 -12.13 -18.12
C VAL A 5 -2.30 -13.64 -18.40
N LEU A 6 -2.58 -14.47 -17.38
CA LEU A 6 -2.77 -15.91 -17.56
C LEU A 6 -4.09 -16.21 -18.27
N PHE A 7 -5.18 -15.56 -17.86
CA PHE A 7 -6.51 -15.76 -18.42
C PHE A 7 -6.65 -15.22 -19.85
N THR A 8 -5.94 -14.13 -20.15
CA THR A 8 -6.00 -13.46 -21.45
C THR A 8 -4.90 -13.91 -22.41
N ALA A 9 -4.04 -14.85 -22.01
CA ALA A 9 -2.92 -15.34 -22.81
C ALA A 9 -3.34 -15.67 -24.26
N TYR A 10 -4.50 -16.33 -24.43
CA TYR A 10 -5.05 -16.72 -25.74
C TYR A 10 -5.29 -15.55 -26.69
N ARG A 11 -5.59 -14.37 -26.15
CA ARG A 11 -5.80 -13.16 -26.96
C ARG A 11 -4.54 -12.80 -27.75
N SER A 12 -3.37 -13.20 -27.25
CA SER A 12 -2.07 -12.94 -27.88
C SER A 12 -1.86 -13.73 -29.18
N TRP A 13 -2.62 -14.79 -29.45
CA TRP A 13 -2.61 -15.54 -30.72
C TRP A 13 -3.82 -15.28 -31.61
N THR A 14 -4.64 -14.27 -31.29
CA THR A 14 -5.88 -14.05 -32.05
C THR A 14 -5.56 -13.75 -33.52
N PRO A 15 -6.16 -14.48 -34.48
CA PRO A 15 -5.90 -14.28 -35.90
C PRO A 15 -6.19 -12.84 -36.35
N MET A 16 -5.40 -12.36 -37.31
CA MET A 16 -5.50 -11.01 -37.85
C MET A 16 -6.87 -10.74 -38.48
N GLU A 17 -7.52 -11.77 -39.02
CA GLU A 17 -8.85 -11.68 -39.62
C GLU A 17 -9.94 -11.29 -38.62
N LEU A 18 -9.73 -11.55 -37.32
CA LEU A 18 -10.70 -11.27 -36.25
C LEU A 18 -10.44 -9.95 -35.52
N THR A 19 -9.17 -9.50 -35.47
CA THR A 19 -8.77 -8.33 -34.66
C THR A 19 -8.22 -7.17 -35.49
N GLY A 20 -7.95 -7.39 -36.77
CA GLY A 20 -7.26 -6.43 -37.63
C GLY A 20 -5.80 -6.16 -37.22
N ARG A 21 -5.22 -6.95 -36.30
CA ARG A 21 -3.86 -6.80 -35.76
C ARG A 21 -3.10 -8.13 -35.89
N PRO A 22 -1.77 -8.14 -36.10
CA PRO A 22 -1.00 -9.37 -36.06
C PRO A 22 -0.97 -9.95 -34.63
N PRO A 23 -0.84 -11.28 -34.47
CA PRO A 23 -0.63 -11.91 -33.18
C PRO A 23 0.53 -11.25 -32.41
N ARG A 24 0.34 -11.08 -31.10
CA ARG A 24 1.38 -10.55 -30.22
C ARG A 24 2.54 -11.55 -30.07
N PHE A 25 2.22 -12.83 -29.98
CA PHE A 25 3.24 -13.87 -29.84
C PHE A 25 3.57 -14.48 -31.19
N GLY A 26 4.87 -14.63 -31.48
CA GLY A 26 5.37 -15.31 -32.66
C GLY A 26 5.12 -16.82 -32.63
N GLU A 27 5.75 -17.54 -33.56
CA GLU A 27 5.71 -19.00 -33.58
C GLU A 27 6.28 -19.59 -32.27
N PRO A 28 5.68 -20.67 -31.73
CA PRO A 28 6.18 -21.34 -30.53
C PRO A 28 7.60 -21.88 -30.74
N LYS A 29 8.45 -21.66 -29.75
CA LYS A 29 9.83 -22.13 -29.67
C LYS A 29 10.01 -22.93 -28.39
N GLN A 30 11.00 -23.83 -28.41
CA GLN A 30 11.44 -24.60 -27.24
C GLN A 30 10.29 -25.23 -26.45
N LEU A 31 9.66 -26.25 -27.04
CA LEU A 31 8.62 -27.02 -26.37
C LEU A 31 9.28 -27.98 -25.36
N ILE A 32 9.11 -27.72 -24.08
CA ILE A 32 9.70 -28.50 -22.98
C ILE A 32 8.57 -28.96 -22.06
N GLU A 33 8.57 -30.23 -21.70
CA GLU A 33 7.64 -30.72 -20.69
C GLU A 33 7.95 -30.09 -19.33
N ALA A 34 6.93 -29.54 -18.69
CA ALA A 34 7.07 -28.84 -17.41
C ALA A 34 5.92 -29.21 -16.46
N GLU A 35 6.14 -28.98 -15.18
CA GLU A 35 5.13 -29.17 -14.16
C GLU A 35 5.02 -27.90 -13.31
N VAL A 36 3.80 -27.40 -13.16
CA VAL A 36 3.49 -26.25 -12.32
C VAL A 36 2.55 -26.74 -11.22
N ARG A 37 3.09 -26.83 -10.00
CA ARG A 37 2.35 -27.15 -8.77
C ARG A 37 1.45 -28.40 -8.91
N GLY A 38 2.02 -29.49 -9.44
CA GLY A 38 1.33 -30.78 -9.60
C GLY A 38 0.56 -30.94 -10.91
N ARG A 39 0.43 -29.88 -11.73
CA ARG A 39 -0.17 -29.96 -13.07
C ARG A 39 0.90 -30.02 -14.16
N ARG A 40 0.81 -31.05 -15.00
CA ARG A 40 1.70 -31.23 -16.15
C ARG A 40 1.29 -30.33 -17.31
N GLY A 41 2.28 -29.74 -17.96
CA GLY A 41 2.10 -28.83 -19.06
C GLY A 41 3.29 -28.78 -19.99
N TRP A 42 3.21 -27.88 -20.94
CA TRP A 42 4.25 -27.59 -21.91
C TRP A 42 4.75 -26.18 -21.67
N GLN A 43 6.00 -26.06 -21.26
CA GLN A 43 6.71 -24.80 -21.34
C GLN A 43 6.97 -24.49 -22.81
N VAL A 44 6.58 -23.30 -23.22
CA VAL A 44 6.73 -22.79 -24.58
C VAL A 44 7.29 -21.38 -24.51
N GLU A 45 8.28 -21.11 -25.35
CA GLU A 45 8.85 -19.78 -25.52
C GLU A 45 8.27 -19.13 -26.78
N PHE A 46 7.99 -17.84 -26.74
CA PHE A 46 7.52 -17.06 -27.88
C PHE A 46 8.34 -15.80 -28.02
N ASP A 47 8.61 -15.40 -29.27
CA ASP A 47 9.05 -14.04 -29.54
C ASP A 47 7.90 -13.08 -29.26
N ASP A 48 8.17 -11.96 -28.61
CA ASP A 48 7.23 -10.84 -28.58
C ASP A 48 7.33 -10.12 -29.93
N SER A 49 6.22 -10.04 -30.69
CA SER A 49 6.19 -9.33 -31.97
C SER A 49 6.41 -7.82 -31.81
N TYR A 50 6.38 -7.32 -30.58
CA TYR A 50 6.73 -5.95 -30.20
C TYR A 50 8.21 -5.75 -29.81
N GLY A 51 9.06 -6.76 -29.99
CA GLY A 51 10.52 -6.65 -29.79
C GLY A 51 10.98 -6.66 -28.32
N GLY A 52 10.07 -6.97 -27.40
CA GLY A 52 10.38 -7.20 -25.98
C GLY A 52 11.14 -8.52 -25.74
N PRO A 53 11.56 -8.79 -24.49
CA PRO A 53 12.14 -10.08 -24.11
C PRO A 53 11.21 -11.24 -24.48
N SER A 54 11.78 -12.40 -24.81
CA SER A 54 11.01 -13.62 -25.06
C SER A 54 10.03 -13.89 -23.92
N ILE A 55 8.81 -14.29 -24.28
CA ILE A 55 7.80 -14.72 -23.32
C ILE A 55 7.96 -16.22 -23.12
N THR A 56 8.02 -16.66 -21.87
CA THR A 56 7.92 -18.08 -21.50
C THR A 56 6.57 -18.32 -20.85
N MET A 57 5.84 -19.34 -21.31
CA MET A 57 4.57 -19.77 -20.71
C MET A 57 4.59 -21.25 -20.43
N VAL A 58 3.93 -21.71 -19.36
CA VAL A 58 3.58 -23.13 -19.20
C VAL A 58 2.10 -23.29 -19.47
N LEU A 59 1.75 -24.03 -20.51
CA LEU A 59 0.37 -24.35 -20.87
C LEU A 59 -0.01 -25.72 -20.32
N ASP A 60 -1.12 -25.80 -19.59
CA ASP A 60 -1.64 -27.05 -19.05
C ASP A 60 -1.90 -28.06 -20.17
N ALA A 61 -1.42 -29.30 -20.00
CA ALA A 61 -1.50 -30.31 -21.05
C ALA A 61 -2.93 -30.85 -21.26
N GLU A 62 -3.82 -30.67 -20.28
CA GLU A 62 -5.19 -31.20 -20.31
C GLU A 62 -6.21 -30.12 -20.69
N LEU A 63 -6.13 -28.96 -20.03
CA LEU A 63 -7.08 -27.85 -20.19
C LEU A 63 -6.65 -26.84 -21.24
N GLY A 64 -5.37 -26.87 -21.61
CA GLY A 64 -4.79 -25.92 -22.53
C GLY A 64 -4.67 -24.51 -21.97
N ILE A 65 -4.98 -24.25 -20.69
CA ILE A 65 -4.90 -22.95 -19.99
C ILE A 65 -3.44 -22.56 -19.64
N ALA A 66 -3.15 -21.28 -19.45
CA ALA A 66 -1.83 -20.83 -19.02
C ALA A 66 -1.66 -20.98 -17.49
N LEU A 67 -0.75 -21.84 -17.06
CA LEU A 67 -0.40 -22.07 -15.65
C LEU A 67 0.65 -21.08 -15.15
N SER A 68 1.54 -20.64 -16.02
CA SER A 68 2.56 -19.64 -15.72
C SER A 68 2.87 -18.77 -16.94
N TRP A 69 3.37 -17.57 -16.65
CA TRP A 69 3.81 -16.59 -17.64
C TRP A 69 5.03 -15.85 -17.10
N ARG A 70 6.01 -15.61 -17.96
CA ARG A 70 7.23 -14.86 -17.65
C ARG A 70 7.70 -14.06 -18.86
N GLN A 71 8.13 -12.83 -18.63
CA GLN A 71 8.82 -11.99 -19.60
C GLN A 71 9.91 -11.19 -18.89
N GLY A 72 11.18 -11.43 -19.23
CA GLY A 72 12.31 -10.87 -18.49
C GLY A 72 12.31 -11.29 -17.01
N GLU A 73 12.41 -10.33 -16.10
CA GLU A 73 12.38 -10.56 -14.64
C GLU A 73 10.96 -10.70 -14.08
N GLN A 74 9.95 -10.29 -14.84
CA GLN A 74 8.56 -10.34 -14.39
C GLN A 74 7.98 -11.73 -14.64
N TRP A 75 7.35 -12.30 -13.62
CA TRP A 75 6.69 -13.60 -13.72
C TRP A 75 5.39 -13.64 -12.90
N VAL A 76 4.49 -14.52 -13.30
CA VAL A 76 3.30 -14.91 -12.54
C VAL A 76 3.02 -16.39 -12.78
N GLN A 77 2.52 -17.06 -11.75
CA GLN A 77 2.20 -18.48 -11.81
C GLN A 77 1.01 -18.76 -10.90
N MET A 78 0.16 -19.70 -11.28
CA MET A 78 -0.90 -20.19 -10.41
C MET A 78 -0.32 -20.85 -9.15
N GLU A 79 -0.81 -20.45 -7.99
CA GLU A 79 -0.36 -20.99 -6.71
C GLU A 79 -0.96 -22.37 -6.43
N SER A 80 -2.26 -22.55 -6.67
CA SER A 80 -3.00 -23.80 -6.41
C SER A 80 -4.05 -24.05 -7.51
N PRO A 81 -3.64 -24.46 -8.72
CA PRO A 81 -4.59 -24.74 -9.80
C PRO A 81 -5.34 -26.05 -9.55
N VAL A 82 -6.63 -25.96 -9.22
CA VAL A 82 -7.54 -27.11 -9.05
C VAL A 82 -8.41 -27.29 -10.30
N LEU A 83 -8.80 -28.53 -10.60
CA LEU A 83 -9.68 -28.89 -11.71
C LEU A 83 -10.79 -29.80 -11.19
N ASP A 84 -12.02 -29.52 -11.62
CA ASP A 84 -13.22 -30.29 -11.29
C ASP A 84 -13.46 -30.48 -9.78
N GLU A 85 -12.86 -29.63 -8.94
CA GLU A 85 -13.24 -29.51 -7.54
C GLU A 85 -14.58 -28.76 -7.45
N ASP A 86 -15.47 -29.25 -6.60
CA ASP A 86 -16.70 -28.54 -6.26
C ASP A 86 -16.33 -27.19 -5.64
N PHE A 87 -16.49 -26.11 -6.41
CA PHE A 87 -16.33 -24.76 -5.90
C PHE A 87 -17.55 -24.39 -5.06
N ASP A 88 -17.35 -23.59 -4.02
CA ASP A 88 -18.47 -23.03 -3.26
C ASP A 88 -19.30 -22.14 -4.21
N PRO A 89 -20.58 -22.46 -4.48
CA PRO A 89 -21.45 -21.61 -5.28
C PRO A 89 -21.55 -20.18 -4.73
N ALA A 90 -21.27 -19.98 -3.43
CA ALA A 90 -21.23 -18.67 -2.80
C ALA A 90 -20.14 -17.74 -3.38
N LEU A 91 -19.08 -18.27 -3.99
CA LEU A 91 -18.07 -17.46 -4.70
C LEU A 91 -18.65 -16.74 -5.92
N PHE A 92 -19.78 -17.21 -6.46
CA PHE A 92 -20.49 -16.63 -7.59
C PHE A 92 -21.80 -15.97 -7.20
N THR A 93 -22.11 -15.92 -5.90
CA THR A 93 -23.21 -15.10 -5.39
C THR A 93 -22.68 -13.71 -5.08
N TRP A 94 -23.11 -12.73 -5.86
CA TRP A 94 -22.92 -11.33 -5.55
C TRP A 94 -23.93 -10.91 -4.47
N ASP A 95 -23.44 -10.56 -3.29
CA ASP A 95 -24.22 -10.04 -2.16
C ASP A 95 -24.19 -8.51 -2.06
N GLY A 96 -23.35 -7.87 -2.87
CA GLY A 96 -23.29 -6.42 -3.01
C GLY A 96 -24.51 -5.83 -3.74
N PRO A 97 -24.63 -4.50 -3.76
CA PRO A 97 -25.65 -3.82 -4.56
C PRO A 97 -25.43 -4.13 -6.05
N ALA A 98 -26.45 -4.67 -6.71
CA ALA A 98 -26.46 -4.79 -8.17
C ALA A 98 -27.06 -3.51 -8.75
N VAL A 99 -26.34 -2.88 -9.69
CA VAL A 99 -26.82 -1.71 -10.42
C VAL A 99 -27.26 -2.19 -11.81
N GLU A 100 -28.51 -1.91 -12.18
CA GLU A 100 -28.98 -2.15 -13.55
C GLU A 100 -28.10 -1.36 -14.53
N PHE A 101 -27.74 -1.96 -15.67
CA PHE A 101 -26.81 -1.35 -16.61
C PHE A 101 -27.25 0.05 -17.06
N GLU A 102 -28.54 0.27 -17.25
CA GLU A 102 -29.11 1.58 -17.55
C GLU A 102 -28.91 2.58 -16.40
N ALA A 103 -29.09 2.16 -15.15
CA ALA A 103 -28.83 3.00 -13.97
C ALA A 103 -27.34 3.30 -13.77
N TYR A 104 -26.44 2.41 -14.22
CA TYR A 104 -25.01 2.66 -14.26
C TYR A 104 -24.62 3.69 -15.33
N VAL A 105 -25.22 3.61 -16.53
CA VAL A 105 -24.99 4.59 -17.60
C VAL A 105 -25.55 5.98 -17.23
N GLU A 106 -26.66 6.02 -16.50
CA GLU A 106 -27.24 7.25 -15.94
C GLU A 106 -26.61 7.66 -14.61
N SER A 107 -25.64 6.92 -14.10
CA SER A 107 -24.98 7.26 -12.84
C SER A 107 -24.26 8.60 -12.98
N ARG A 108 -24.23 9.35 -11.88
CA ARG A 108 -23.61 10.67 -11.83
C ARG A 108 -22.15 10.61 -12.27
N GLU A 109 -21.40 9.62 -11.79
CA GLU A 109 -20.00 9.40 -12.16
C GLU A 109 -19.81 9.20 -13.67
N GLN A 110 -20.71 8.44 -14.30
CA GLN A 110 -20.59 8.13 -15.72
C GLN A 110 -21.01 9.29 -16.61
N LEU A 111 -22.00 10.08 -16.19
CA LEU A 111 -22.35 11.34 -16.84
C LEU A 111 -21.23 12.38 -16.69
N GLU A 112 -20.62 12.50 -15.52
CA GLU A 112 -19.47 13.38 -15.27
C GLU A 112 -18.27 12.97 -16.12
N HIS A 113 -17.97 11.66 -16.23
CA HIS A 113 -16.92 11.16 -17.10
C HIS A 113 -17.20 11.44 -18.58
N GLN A 114 -18.43 11.22 -19.07
CA GLN A 114 -18.82 11.53 -20.44
C GLN A 114 -18.70 13.03 -20.74
N GLN A 115 -19.15 13.88 -19.81
CA GLN A 115 -19.03 15.33 -19.94
C GLN A 115 -17.55 15.74 -19.98
N LYS A 116 -16.71 15.21 -19.08
CA LYS A 116 -15.26 15.46 -19.09
C LYS A 116 -14.65 15.07 -20.43
N MET A 117 -14.94 13.88 -20.94
CA MET A 117 -14.43 13.44 -22.24
C MET A 117 -14.90 14.33 -23.40
N GLN A 118 -16.14 14.83 -23.36
CA GLN A 118 -16.65 15.75 -24.36
C GLN A 118 -15.93 17.11 -24.30
N GLU A 119 -15.72 17.66 -23.10
CA GLU A 119 -14.98 18.91 -22.90
C GLU A 119 -13.53 18.81 -23.43
N LEU A 120 -12.85 17.68 -23.17
CA LEU A 120 -11.52 17.41 -23.72
C LEU A 120 -11.50 17.32 -25.25
N MET A 121 -12.52 16.72 -25.85
CA MET A 121 -12.65 16.61 -27.31
C MET A 121 -12.94 17.97 -27.98
N ASP A 122 -13.58 18.89 -27.26
CA ASP A 122 -13.89 20.24 -27.72
C ASP A 122 -12.71 21.21 -27.54
N MET A 123 -11.68 20.83 -26.76
CA MET A 123 -10.45 21.62 -26.62
C MET A 123 -9.67 21.69 -27.94
N PRO A 124 -8.99 22.84 -28.22
CA PRO A 124 -8.13 22.95 -29.40
C PRO A 124 -7.06 21.84 -29.41
N PRO A 125 -6.96 21.03 -30.49
CA PRO A 125 -6.14 19.84 -30.49
C PRO A 125 -4.64 20.17 -30.48
N THR A 126 -3.84 19.27 -29.91
CA THR A 126 -2.39 19.24 -30.14
C THR A 126 -2.13 18.48 -31.44
N GLN A 127 -1.50 19.13 -32.43
CA GLN A 127 -1.18 18.48 -33.70
C GLN A 127 0.29 18.11 -33.75
N VAL A 128 0.61 16.93 -34.28
CA VAL A 128 1.99 16.47 -34.48
C VAL A 128 2.23 16.35 -35.98
N GLY A 129 3.17 17.14 -36.50
CA GLY A 129 3.41 17.30 -37.93
C GLY A 129 4.29 16.22 -38.56
N TRP A 130 5.20 15.61 -37.80
CA TRP A 130 6.19 14.68 -38.34
C TRP A 130 6.13 13.30 -37.69
N LEU A 131 5.53 12.36 -38.42
CA LEU A 131 5.79 10.92 -38.36
C LEU A 131 5.73 10.38 -39.80
N PRO A 132 6.58 9.40 -40.19
CA PRO A 132 6.60 8.85 -41.55
C PRO A 132 5.39 7.94 -41.87
N MET A 133 4.28 8.11 -41.17
CA MET A 133 3.10 7.24 -41.13
C MET A 133 1.86 8.02 -40.66
N ASP A 134 0.68 7.52 -41.01
CA ASP A 134 -0.58 8.10 -40.52
C ASP A 134 -0.73 7.92 -39.01
N ILE A 135 -1.22 8.96 -38.35
CA ILE A 135 -1.43 8.99 -36.90
C ILE A 135 -2.84 9.41 -36.51
N SER A 136 -3.26 8.95 -35.34
CA SER A 136 -4.42 9.43 -34.60
C SER A 136 -3.96 9.99 -33.27
N VAL A 137 -4.51 11.14 -32.89
CA VAL A 137 -4.27 11.77 -31.60
C VAL A 137 -5.56 11.69 -30.80
N SER A 138 -5.51 11.15 -29.60
CA SER A 138 -6.64 11.06 -28.67
C SER A 138 -6.31 11.75 -27.36
N PRO A 139 -7.17 12.64 -26.84
CA PRO A 139 -6.98 13.22 -25.52
C PRO A 139 -7.22 12.16 -24.44
N ASP A 140 -6.38 12.18 -23.41
CA ASP A 140 -6.48 11.29 -22.25
C ASP A 140 -6.94 12.05 -21.00
N ASP A 141 -6.37 13.24 -20.78
CA ASP A 141 -6.70 14.11 -19.65
C ASP A 141 -6.39 15.58 -19.99
N GLY A 142 -6.90 16.52 -19.21
CA GLY A 142 -6.63 17.94 -19.41
C GLY A 142 -7.49 18.88 -18.58
N ASP A 143 -7.22 20.17 -18.73
CA ASP A 143 -7.92 21.25 -18.04
C ASP A 143 -8.32 22.35 -19.03
N PRO A 144 -9.63 22.52 -19.31
CA PRO A 144 -10.13 23.54 -20.22
C PRO A 144 -9.79 24.98 -19.81
N LEU A 145 -9.62 25.25 -18.50
CA LEU A 145 -9.29 26.60 -18.01
C LEU A 145 -7.89 27.04 -18.47
N SER A 146 -6.89 26.17 -18.24
CA SER A 146 -5.49 26.45 -18.58
C SER A 146 -5.12 26.04 -20.00
N GLY A 147 -5.91 25.17 -20.63
CA GLY A 147 -5.59 24.56 -21.92
C GLY A 147 -4.55 23.43 -21.82
N ALA A 148 -4.16 23.04 -20.61
CA ALA A 148 -3.30 21.89 -20.37
C ALA A 148 -3.97 20.63 -20.90
N LEU A 149 -3.22 19.79 -21.60
CA LEU A 149 -3.77 18.63 -22.29
C LEU A 149 -2.72 17.54 -22.43
N ASP A 150 -3.10 16.34 -22.05
CA ASP A 150 -2.35 15.10 -22.25
C ASP A 150 -3.01 14.33 -23.39
N VAL A 151 -2.22 13.97 -24.40
CA VAL A 151 -2.71 13.24 -25.57
C VAL A 151 -1.86 12.01 -25.84
N THR A 152 -2.52 10.91 -26.16
CA THR A 152 -1.89 9.72 -26.73
C THR A 152 -1.87 9.85 -28.24
N VAL A 153 -0.67 9.80 -28.81
CA VAL A 153 -0.43 9.74 -30.24
C VAL A 153 -0.23 8.28 -30.62
N SER A 154 -1.16 7.74 -31.40
CA SER A 154 -1.11 6.39 -31.94
C SER A 154 -0.83 6.43 -33.44
N ALA A 155 0.08 5.59 -33.90
CA ALA A 155 0.31 5.34 -35.32
C ALA A 155 -0.05 3.89 -35.68
N THR A 156 0.28 3.42 -36.90
CA THR A 156 0.20 1.99 -37.24
C THR A 156 0.89 1.15 -36.16
N ALA A 157 0.15 0.18 -35.61
CA ALA A 157 0.59 -0.58 -34.45
C ALA A 157 2.00 -1.16 -34.64
N PRO A 158 2.90 -1.06 -33.65
CA PRO A 158 2.65 -0.76 -32.22
C PRO A 158 3.08 0.64 -31.73
N THR A 159 3.33 1.61 -32.59
CA THR A 159 3.93 2.89 -32.16
C THR A 159 2.90 3.77 -31.45
N GLN A 160 3.07 3.95 -30.13
CA GLN A 160 2.32 4.90 -29.30
C GLN A 160 3.26 5.70 -28.39
N PHE A 161 2.94 6.98 -28.20
CA PHE A 161 3.63 7.85 -27.25
C PHE A 161 2.68 8.94 -26.74
N GLY A 162 3.02 9.50 -25.58
CA GLY A 162 2.30 10.59 -24.95
C GLY A 162 2.92 11.95 -25.27
N ILE A 163 2.09 12.94 -25.54
CA ILE A 163 2.48 14.35 -25.54
C ILE A 163 1.67 15.05 -24.46
N ARG A 164 2.38 15.71 -23.54
CA ARG A 164 1.79 16.59 -22.53
C ARG A 164 2.05 18.03 -22.91
N ARG A 165 1.06 18.90 -22.77
CA ARG A 165 1.24 20.36 -22.90
C ARG A 165 0.64 21.11 -21.72
N TRP A 166 1.28 22.19 -21.30
CA TRP A 166 0.77 23.12 -20.29
C TRP A 166 1.39 24.50 -20.44
N LEU A 167 0.75 25.54 -19.91
CA LEU A 167 1.30 26.89 -19.92
C LEU A 167 2.45 26.99 -18.92
N THR A 168 3.62 27.43 -19.39
CA THR A 168 4.85 27.45 -18.58
C THR A 168 4.69 28.29 -17.30
N GLU A 169 3.97 29.41 -17.37
CA GLU A 169 3.77 30.31 -16.23
C GLU A 169 2.68 29.86 -15.25
N VAL A 170 1.82 28.91 -15.63
CA VAL A 170 0.80 28.35 -14.74
C VAL A 170 1.39 27.23 -13.87
N GLY A 171 2.37 26.50 -14.40
CA GLY A 171 3.03 25.39 -13.71
C GLY A 171 2.70 24.03 -14.33
N GLU A 172 3.55 23.05 -14.03
CA GLU A 172 3.38 21.67 -14.52
C GLU A 172 2.22 20.99 -13.77
N PRO A 173 1.19 20.47 -14.47
CA PRO A 173 0.12 19.71 -13.85
C PRO A 173 0.62 18.32 -13.40
N GLU A 174 -0.12 17.70 -12.48
CA GLU A 174 0.11 16.30 -12.12
C GLU A 174 0.06 15.38 -13.34
N VAL A 175 0.82 14.30 -13.29
CA VAL A 175 0.88 13.32 -14.38
C VAL A 175 -0.35 12.43 -14.27
N GLY A 176 -1.24 12.49 -15.25
CA GLY A 176 -2.40 11.60 -15.30
C GLY A 176 -1.99 10.13 -15.46
N PHE A 177 -2.85 9.22 -14.99
CA PHE A 177 -2.60 7.77 -14.97
C PHE A 177 -2.04 7.22 -16.30
N THR A 178 -2.62 7.61 -17.44
CA THR A 178 -2.16 7.17 -18.77
C THR A 178 -0.74 7.63 -19.07
N MET A 179 -0.39 8.88 -18.70
CA MET A 179 0.94 9.43 -18.93
C MET A 179 2.00 8.87 -17.99
N ASP A 180 1.59 8.38 -16.82
CA ASP A 180 2.47 7.74 -15.86
C ASP A 180 3.03 6.40 -16.38
N LEU A 181 2.28 5.72 -17.27
CA LEU A 181 2.74 4.53 -17.98
C LEU A 181 3.89 4.81 -18.97
N TYR A 182 4.11 6.07 -19.33
CA TYR A 182 5.15 6.50 -20.27
C TYR A 182 6.28 7.22 -19.53
N ALA A 183 7.53 6.87 -19.83
CA ALA A 183 8.68 7.57 -19.27
C ALA A 183 8.94 8.89 -20.02
N PRO A 184 9.28 9.99 -19.34
CA PRO A 184 9.63 11.25 -19.99
C PRO A 184 10.91 11.10 -20.81
N ARG A 185 10.91 11.61 -22.04
CA ARG A 185 12.03 11.49 -23.00
C ARG A 185 12.61 12.81 -23.47
N GLY A 186 11.80 13.86 -23.48
CA GLY A 186 12.23 15.18 -23.91
C GLY A 186 11.22 16.24 -23.53
N ARG A 187 11.70 17.45 -23.30
CA ARG A 187 10.89 18.61 -22.91
C ARG A 187 11.39 19.83 -23.67
N THR A 188 10.47 20.63 -24.17
CA THR A 188 10.80 21.91 -24.83
C THR A 188 9.74 22.96 -24.53
N THR A 189 10.05 24.21 -24.86
CA THR A 189 9.14 25.35 -24.72
C THR A 189 8.85 25.93 -26.10
N ILE A 190 7.57 26.08 -26.44
CA ILE A 190 7.08 26.60 -27.72
C ILE A 190 6.10 27.73 -27.43
N GLY A 191 6.58 28.97 -27.55
CA GLY A 191 5.81 30.15 -27.12
C GLY A 191 5.54 30.12 -25.61
N PRO A 192 4.29 30.30 -25.15
CA PRO A 192 3.93 30.26 -23.73
C PRO A 192 3.77 28.82 -23.18
N TRP A 193 3.93 27.80 -24.02
CA TRP A 193 3.68 26.40 -23.66
C TRP A 193 4.98 25.66 -23.36
N THR A 194 4.93 24.82 -22.32
CA THR A 194 5.87 23.70 -22.15
C THR A 194 5.22 22.45 -22.75
N VAL A 195 6.02 21.67 -23.47
CA VAL A 195 5.62 20.39 -24.06
C VAL A 195 6.59 19.31 -23.63
N GLU A 196 6.06 18.16 -23.22
CA GLU A 196 6.83 16.98 -22.86
C GLU A 196 6.42 15.78 -23.71
N LEU A 197 7.43 15.09 -24.25
CA LEU A 197 7.27 13.80 -24.92
C LEU A 197 7.54 12.68 -23.92
N ARG A 198 6.62 11.72 -23.84
CA ARG A 198 6.74 10.52 -23.02
C ARG A 198 6.56 9.28 -23.87
N THR A 199 7.37 8.24 -23.66
CA THR A 199 7.28 7.00 -24.45
C THR A 199 7.47 5.75 -23.59
N TYR A 200 6.83 4.66 -24.00
CA TYR A 200 7.10 3.33 -23.44
C TYR A 200 8.46 2.80 -23.94
N ASN A 201 8.68 2.83 -25.26
CA ASN A 201 9.90 2.35 -25.91
C ASN A 201 11.02 3.41 -25.89
N ALA A 202 12.27 2.97 -25.92
CA ALA A 202 13.40 3.88 -26.12
C ALA A 202 13.27 4.62 -27.47
N ILE A 203 13.42 5.94 -27.43
CA ILE A 203 13.53 6.81 -28.60
C ILE A 203 14.88 7.51 -28.54
N SER A 204 15.49 7.77 -29.69
CA SER A 204 16.74 8.55 -29.73
C SER A 204 16.46 10.01 -29.35
N ALA A 205 17.45 10.71 -28.77
CA ALA A 205 17.29 12.13 -28.44
C ALA A 205 17.00 12.97 -29.69
N GLU A 206 17.63 12.63 -30.83
CA GLU A 206 17.40 13.30 -32.11
C GLU A 206 15.95 13.12 -32.59
N ASP A 207 15.38 11.92 -32.49
CA ASP A 207 13.99 11.68 -32.89
C ASP A 207 13.00 12.32 -31.91
N ALA A 208 13.31 12.34 -30.60
CA ALA A 208 12.52 13.05 -29.61
C ALA A 208 12.48 14.56 -29.90
N ASP A 209 13.63 15.17 -30.17
CA ASP A 209 13.74 16.59 -30.53
C ASP A 209 12.99 16.89 -31.83
N ARG A 210 13.01 15.99 -32.81
CA ARG A 210 12.27 16.14 -34.07
C ARG A 210 10.76 16.06 -33.87
N VAL A 211 10.27 15.13 -33.04
CA VAL A 211 8.84 15.06 -32.71
C VAL A 211 8.41 16.37 -32.03
N LEU A 212 9.17 16.81 -31.02
CA LEU A 212 8.87 18.04 -30.28
C LEU A 212 8.92 19.30 -31.17
N ALA A 213 9.86 19.38 -32.12
CA ALA A 213 9.97 20.51 -33.05
C ALA A 213 8.79 20.64 -34.01
N GLU A 214 8.05 19.55 -34.24
CA GLU A 214 6.94 19.47 -35.19
C GLU A 214 5.58 19.45 -34.49
N VAL A 215 5.57 19.66 -33.16
CA VAL A 215 4.33 19.89 -32.41
C VAL A 215 3.80 21.27 -32.73
N VAL A 216 2.57 21.33 -33.22
CA VAL A 216 1.82 22.57 -33.44
C VAL A 216 0.81 22.74 -32.32
N LEU A 217 0.95 23.86 -31.61
CA LEU A 217 0.14 24.20 -30.44
C LEU A 217 -0.88 25.29 -30.77
N PRO A 218 -2.05 25.27 -30.12
CA PRO A 218 -3.02 26.34 -30.25
C PRO A 218 -2.53 27.61 -29.53
N ASP A 219 -3.20 28.74 -29.82
CA ASP A 219 -3.11 29.91 -28.94
C ASP A 219 -3.66 29.56 -27.54
N PRO A 220 -3.14 30.16 -26.46
CA PRO A 220 -3.73 30.02 -25.13
C PRO A 220 -5.23 30.37 -25.12
N PRO A 221 -6.06 29.70 -24.29
CA PRO A 221 -7.51 29.96 -24.22
C PRO A 221 -7.88 31.41 -23.86
N GLY A 222 -6.92 32.17 -23.32
CA GLY A 222 -7.07 33.55 -22.88
C GLY A 222 -5.73 34.18 -22.53
N ASN A 223 -5.75 35.31 -21.84
CA ASN A 223 -4.53 35.93 -21.32
C ASN A 223 -3.88 35.02 -20.25
N VAL A 224 -2.57 34.79 -20.35
CA VAL A 224 -1.84 33.85 -19.48
C VAL A 224 -1.83 34.30 -18.02
N ASP A 225 -1.74 35.61 -17.74
CA ASP A 225 -1.81 36.13 -16.37
C ASP A 225 -3.20 35.90 -15.76
N ASP A 226 -4.27 36.18 -16.52
CA ASP A 226 -5.65 35.95 -16.07
C ASP A 226 -5.92 34.46 -15.82
N ILE A 227 -5.39 33.57 -16.67
CA ILE A 227 -5.49 32.11 -16.49
C ILE A 227 -4.76 31.67 -15.23
N ARG A 228 -3.54 32.16 -15.00
CA ARG A 228 -2.76 31.83 -13.81
C ARG A 228 -3.50 32.25 -12.55
N ASP A 229 -3.99 33.48 -12.50
CA ASP A 229 -4.74 34.01 -11.36
C ASP A 229 -6.03 33.20 -11.11
N ALA A 230 -6.74 32.80 -12.18
CA ALA A 230 -7.92 31.95 -12.08
C ALA A 230 -7.59 30.53 -11.61
N ALA A 231 -6.50 29.93 -12.09
CA ALA A 231 -6.04 28.61 -11.66
C ALA A 231 -5.63 28.60 -10.19
N THR A 232 -4.90 29.64 -9.74
CA THR A 232 -4.57 29.83 -8.32
C THR A 232 -5.83 29.99 -7.47
N ALA A 233 -6.79 30.82 -7.89
CA ALA A 233 -8.05 30.99 -7.17
C ALA A 233 -8.88 29.70 -7.10
N ARG A 234 -8.87 28.88 -8.16
CA ARG A 234 -9.51 27.55 -8.17
C ARG A 234 -8.81 26.62 -7.17
N GLN A 235 -7.49 26.54 -7.21
CA GLN A 235 -6.72 25.73 -6.27
C GLN A 235 -6.99 26.14 -4.82
N GLU A 236 -6.96 27.44 -4.50
CA GLU A 236 -7.27 27.94 -3.16
C GLU A 236 -8.71 27.59 -2.71
N ALA A 237 -9.67 27.61 -3.66
CA ALA A 237 -11.04 27.21 -3.38
C ALA A 237 -11.17 25.70 -3.15
N ASP A 238 -10.46 24.89 -3.94
CA ASP A 238 -10.42 23.43 -3.83
C ASP A 238 -9.75 23.00 -2.52
N ASP A 239 -8.60 23.60 -2.16
CA ASP A 239 -7.91 23.38 -0.88
C ASP A 239 -8.83 23.73 0.30
N LYS A 240 -9.55 24.85 0.20
CA LYS A 240 -10.51 25.25 1.23
C LYS A 240 -11.68 24.26 1.31
N ALA A 241 -12.19 23.79 0.18
CA ALA A 241 -13.27 22.81 0.14
C ALA A 241 -12.82 21.45 0.69
N ALA A 242 -11.59 21.03 0.38
CA ALA A 242 -10.97 19.83 0.92
C ALA A 242 -10.85 19.92 2.43
N ILE A 243 -10.40 21.05 2.97
CA ILE A 243 -10.36 21.26 4.43
C ILE A 243 -11.78 21.22 5.04
N VAL A 244 -12.75 21.90 4.43
CA VAL A 244 -14.15 21.88 4.93
C VAL A 244 -14.69 20.44 4.95
N SER A 245 -14.41 19.66 3.91
CA SER A 245 -14.76 18.24 3.83
C SER A 245 -14.03 17.43 4.91
N ALA A 246 -12.71 17.60 5.07
CA ALA A 246 -11.92 16.89 6.06
C ALA A 246 -12.43 17.12 7.48
N LEU A 247 -12.83 18.37 7.82
CA LEU A 247 -13.40 18.73 9.12
C LEU A 247 -14.80 18.15 9.38
N GLY A 248 -15.47 17.60 8.37
CA GLY A 248 -16.76 16.93 8.54
C GLY A 248 -17.88 17.83 9.03
N ILE A 249 -17.85 19.12 8.67
CA ILE A 249 -18.84 20.11 9.12
C ILE A 249 -20.25 19.66 8.74
N GLY A 250 -21.08 19.39 9.75
CA GLY A 250 -22.47 18.94 9.59
C GLY A 250 -22.65 17.43 9.38
N ARG A 251 -21.59 16.61 9.41
CA ARG A 251 -21.71 15.14 9.35
C ARG A 251 -22.34 14.61 10.63
N ASP A 252 -23.46 13.89 10.50
CA ASP A 252 -24.07 13.18 11.61
C ASP A 252 -23.24 11.94 11.97
N LEU A 253 -23.18 11.60 13.26
CA LEU A 253 -22.50 10.41 13.73
C LEU A 253 -23.19 9.12 13.22
N ASP A 254 -24.52 9.09 13.21
CA ASP A 254 -25.29 7.88 12.90
C ASP A 254 -25.07 7.38 11.45
N ASP A 255 -24.72 8.27 10.53
CA ASP A 255 -24.43 7.93 9.14
C ASP A 255 -23.17 7.07 8.98
N TYR A 256 -22.32 7.00 10.02
CA TYR A 256 -21.02 6.32 10.00
C TYR A 256 -20.92 5.15 10.98
N LEU A 257 -22.01 4.82 11.69
CA LEU A 257 -22.09 3.66 12.58
C LEU A 257 -22.68 2.44 11.85
N HIS A 258 -22.44 1.24 12.39
CA HIS A 258 -23.01 -0.03 11.92
C HIS A 258 -22.65 -0.43 10.47
N SER A 259 -21.62 0.19 9.90
CA SER A 259 -21.00 -0.26 8.65
C SER A 259 -20.14 -1.50 8.92
N PRO A 260 -20.21 -2.56 8.09
CA PRO A 260 -19.44 -3.80 8.32
C PRO A 260 -17.92 -3.60 8.29
N TYR A 261 -17.44 -2.50 7.69
CA TYR A 261 -16.01 -2.18 7.60
C TYR A 261 -15.55 -1.19 8.69
N GLY A 262 -16.47 -0.49 9.36
CA GLY A 262 -16.15 0.59 10.30
C GLY A 262 -15.40 1.76 9.67
N VAL A 263 -15.25 2.85 10.42
CA VAL A 263 -14.36 3.97 10.09
C VAL A 263 -13.71 4.50 11.38
N SER A 264 -12.50 5.05 11.28
CA SER A 264 -11.82 5.67 12.41
C SER A 264 -12.45 7.04 12.69
N LEU A 265 -13.25 7.17 13.75
CA LEU A 265 -14.04 8.38 14.03
C LEU A 265 -13.24 9.40 14.87
N LEU A 266 -13.31 10.69 14.50
CA LEU A 266 -12.97 11.81 15.37
C LEU A 266 -14.22 12.65 15.64
N VAL A 267 -14.84 12.45 16.81
CA VAL A 267 -16.12 13.07 17.18
C VAL A 267 -15.87 14.34 17.97
N ARG A 268 -16.37 15.47 17.46
CA ARG A 268 -16.38 16.74 18.19
C ARG A 268 -17.51 16.74 19.22
N THR A 269 -17.16 16.91 20.49
CA THR A 269 -18.14 16.96 21.60
C THR A 269 -18.10 18.27 22.38
N ASP A 270 -17.12 19.14 22.14
CA ASP A 270 -17.12 20.52 22.62
C ASP A 270 -17.14 21.53 21.46
N PHE A 271 -18.14 22.41 21.47
CA PHE A 271 -18.38 23.42 20.43
C PHE A 271 -18.01 24.83 20.89
N SER A 272 -17.19 24.96 21.95
CA SER A 272 -16.79 26.24 22.54
C SER A 272 -15.85 27.08 21.65
N ASP A 273 -15.04 26.42 20.80
CA ASP A 273 -14.06 27.08 19.93
C ASP A 273 -13.93 26.35 18.56
N ASP A 274 -14.42 26.99 17.49
CA ASP A 274 -14.33 26.46 16.12
C ASP A 274 -12.92 26.53 15.53
N HIS A 275 -12.13 27.52 15.95
CA HIS A 275 -10.75 27.65 15.48
C HIS A 275 -9.89 26.54 16.07
N ARG A 276 -10.07 26.24 17.36
CA ARG A 276 -9.34 25.17 18.04
C ARG A 276 -9.70 23.79 17.51
N TRP A 277 -10.98 23.55 17.21
CA TRP A 277 -11.41 22.33 16.51
C TRP A 277 -10.69 22.15 15.17
N ARG A 278 -10.66 23.20 14.34
CA ARG A 278 -9.96 23.18 13.06
C ARG A 278 -8.47 22.88 13.21
N GLU A 279 -7.81 23.55 14.15
CA GLU A 279 -6.37 23.35 14.44
C GLU A 279 -6.10 21.89 14.84
N LEU A 280 -6.88 21.36 15.79
CA LEU A 280 -6.74 20.01 16.31
C LEU A 280 -6.98 18.93 15.24
N ALA A 281 -8.09 19.03 14.50
CA ALA A 281 -8.46 18.01 13.51
C ALA A 281 -7.43 17.97 12.36
N LEU A 282 -6.98 19.13 11.88
CA LEU A 282 -5.95 19.20 10.86
C LEU A 282 -4.59 18.69 11.36
N ALA A 283 -4.21 19.00 12.60
CA ALA A 283 -2.98 18.49 13.19
C ALA A 283 -3.02 16.96 13.38
N ALA A 284 -4.17 16.39 13.74
CA ALA A 284 -4.33 14.95 13.95
C ALA A 284 -4.27 14.13 12.64
N MET A 285 -4.66 14.74 11.52
CA MET A 285 -4.63 14.12 10.18
C MET A 285 -3.40 14.53 9.36
N ALA A 286 -2.52 15.39 9.90
CA ALA A 286 -1.34 15.84 9.17
C ALA A 286 -0.37 14.68 8.95
N PRO A 287 0.25 14.56 7.76
CA PRO A 287 1.32 13.60 7.53
C PRO A 287 2.51 13.85 8.47
N VAL A 288 3.06 12.76 9.00
CA VAL A 288 4.25 12.71 9.85
C VAL A 288 5.32 11.90 9.12
N ASP A 289 6.58 12.31 9.21
CA ASP A 289 7.70 11.57 8.64
C ASP A 289 7.73 10.12 9.18
N SER A 290 7.95 9.15 8.30
CA SER A 290 8.02 7.74 8.68
C SER A 290 9.40 7.32 9.21
N ASP A 291 10.45 8.13 8.98
CA ASP A 291 11.85 7.80 9.21
C ASP A 291 12.33 6.51 8.47
N MET A 292 11.54 5.96 7.55
CA MET A 292 11.84 4.71 6.82
C MET A 292 12.55 4.96 5.48
N ASP A 293 12.11 5.98 4.74
CA ASP A 293 12.79 6.55 3.56
C ASP A 293 12.44 8.04 3.39
N ASP A 294 13.19 8.77 2.56
CA ASP A 294 13.10 10.24 2.42
C ASP A 294 11.71 10.75 1.93
N ASP A 295 10.85 9.88 1.41
CA ASP A 295 9.58 10.27 0.77
C ASP A 295 8.32 9.65 1.42
N SER A 296 8.46 8.74 2.41
CA SER A 296 7.32 8.08 3.04
C SER A 296 6.87 8.79 4.32
N THR A 297 5.57 9.04 4.40
CA THR A 297 4.91 9.64 5.56
C THR A 297 3.82 8.71 6.09
N PHE A 298 3.54 8.84 7.38
CA PHE A 298 2.37 8.25 8.01
C PHE A 298 1.32 9.32 8.29
N GLU A 299 0.06 9.01 8.07
CA GLU A 299 -1.08 9.88 8.39
C GLU A 299 -2.17 9.05 9.07
N ALA A 300 -3.05 9.71 9.83
CA ALA A 300 -4.24 9.09 10.40
C ALA A 300 -5.43 9.29 9.45
N ARG A 301 -6.17 8.21 9.15
CA ARG A 301 -7.36 8.29 8.29
C ARG A 301 -8.64 8.50 9.11
N LEU A 302 -8.79 9.71 9.64
CA LEU A 302 -9.92 10.04 10.50
C LEU A 302 -11.15 10.53 9.72
N THR A 303 -12.32 10.01 10.08
CA THR A 303 -13.62 10.58 9.72
C THR A 303 -14.03 11.56 10.81
N CYS A 304 -13.85 12.86 10.56
CA CYS A 304 -14.32 13.88 11.47
C CYS A 304 -15.85 13.98 11.47
N ILE A 305 -16.45 14.06 12.66
CA ILE A 305 -17.89 14.22 12.89
C ILE A 305 -18.10 15.53 13.67
N ASP A 306 -18.64 16.54 12.98
CA ASP A 306 -18.87 17.89 13.53
C ASP A 306 -20.37 18.25 13.43
N HIS A 307 -21.17 17.66 14.33
CA HIS A 307 -22.61 17.91 14.45
C HIS A 307 -23.00 18.24 15.89
N ARG A 308 -23.79 19.30 16.07
CA ARG A 308 -24.11 19.87 17.40
C ARG A 308 -24.88 18.92 18.32
N ASP A 309 -25.51 17.88 17.79
CA ASP A 309 -26.17 16.86 18.60
C ASP A 309 -25.18 16.02 19.42
N ASN A 310 -23.88 16.10 19.11
CA ASN A 310 -22.80 15.50 19.89
C ASN A 310 -22.28 16.41 21.02
N ASP A 311 -22.81 17.63 21.17
CA ASP A 311 -22.37 18.57 22.22
C ASP A 311 -22.59 17.97 23.62
N GLY A 312 -21.49 17.79 24.36
CA GLY A 312 -21.48 17.13 25.66
C GLY A 312 -21.68 15.60 25.61
N LEU A 313 -21.54 14.94 24.45
CA LEU A 313 -21.62 13.48 24.35
C LEU A 313 -20.55 12.81 25.22
N THR A 314 -21.01 11.98 26.16
CA THR A 314 -20.16 11.26 27.12
C THR A 314 -19.58 9.97 26.53
N VAL A 315 -18.48 9.49 27.09
CA VAL A 315 -17.84 8.21 26.72
C VAL A 315 -18.83 7.06 26.76
N GLU A 316 -19.60 6.93 27.84
CA GLU A 316 -20.56 5.83 28.02
C GLU A 316 -21.66 5.84 26.96
N ALA A 317 -22.18 7.03 26.66
CA ALA A 317 -23.20 7.20 25.62
C ALA A 317 -22.65 6.91 24.21
N LEU A 318 -21.39 7.27 23.91
CA LEU A 318 -20.78 6.94 22.63
C LEU A 318 -20.56 5.42 22.49
N VAL A 319 -20.05 4.76 23.52
CA VAL A 319 -19.87 3.29 23.53
C VAL A 319 -21.22 2.59 23.36
N GLU A 320 -22.27 3.03 24.05
CA GLU A 320 -23.62 2.49 23.90
C GLU A 320 -24.17 2.70 22.48
N ARG A 321 -23.92 3.86 21.88
CA ARG A 321 -24.39 4.20 20.52
C ARG A 321 -23.67 3.39 19.44
N ILE A 322 -22.37 3.12 19.61
CA ILE A 322 -21.59 2.25 18.71
C ILE A 322 -22.07 0.79 18.83
N GLY A 323 -22.23 0.29 20.06
CA GLY A 323 -22.68 -1.08 20.30
C GLY A 323 -21.61 -2.13 20.01
N ASP A 324 -22.01 -3.27 19.44
CA ASP A 324 -21.14 -4.43 19.19
C ASP A 324 -20.46 -4.39 17.79
N ASP A 325 -20.90 -3.49 16.92
CA ASP A 325 -20.37 -3.34 15.57
C ASP A 325 -19.15 -2.40 15.55
N PRO A 326 -18.24 -2.51 14.56
CA PRO A 326 -17.16 -1.53 14.41
C PRO A 326 -17.73 -0.11 14.20
N PRO A 327 -16.98 0.93 14.62
CA PRO A 327 -15.58 0.88 15.03
C PRO A 327 -15.35 0.45 16.49
N TYR A 328 -14.30 -0.33 16.74
CA TYR A 328 -13.92 -0.82 18.08
C TYR A 328 -13.10 0.18 18.90
N TYR A 329 -12.93 1.38 18.39
CA TYR A 329 -12.31 2.51 19.08
C TYR A 329 -12.83 3.81 18.47
N ALA A 330 -12.74 4.90 19.21
CA ALA A 330 -13.09 6.22 18.71
C ALA A 330 -12.20 7.30 19.33
N PHE A 331 -12.07 8.42 18.62
CA PHE A 331 -11.40 9.63 19.09
C PHE A 331 -12.46 10.69 19.42
N ILE A 332 -12.26 11.43 20.51
CA ILE A 332 -13.11 12.54 20.93
C ILE A 332 -12.30 13.82 21.08
N ALA A 333 -12.81 14.90 20.47
CA ALA A 333 -12.40 16.27 20.75
C ALA A 333 -13.35 16.90 21.77
N ASP A 334 -13.00 16.77 23.06
CA ASP A 334 -13.76 17.28 24.20
C ASP A 334 -13.21 18.62 24.72
N SER A 335 -13.79 19.12 25.82
CA SER A 335 -13.36 20.38 26.44
C SER A 335 -11.88 20.41 26.87
N ILE A 336 -11.29 19.26 27.18
CA ILE A 336 -9.85 19.19 27.48
C ILE A 336 -9.08 19.28 26.17
N SER A 337 -9.50 18.60 25.11
CA SER A 337 -8.89 18.75 23.78
C SER A 337 -8.87 20.22 23.32
N MET A 338 -9.92 21.00 23.63
CA MET A 338 -9.99 22.42 23.29
C MET A 338 -9.12 23.33 24.17
N THR A 339 -8.84 22.95 25.42
CA THR A 339 -8.16 23.84 26.38
C THR A 339 -6.72 23.41 26.70
N HIS A 340 -6.38 22.15 26.48
CA HIS A 340 -5.05 21.62 26.74
C HIS A 340 -4.04 22.21 25.73
N PRO A 341 -2.85 22.65 26.16
CA PRO A 341 -1.87 23.26 25.27
C PRO A 341 -1.45 22.34 24.12
N GLU A 342 -1.32 21.04 24.40
CA GLU A 342 -0.95 20.00 23.42
C GLU A 342 -2.15 19.42 22.64
N MET A 343 -3.35 20.01 22.75
CA MET A 343 -4.55 19.54 22.03
C MET A 343 -4.87 18.05 22.26
N ALA A 344 -4.65 17.55 23.47
CA ALA A 344 -4.68 16.12 23.77
C ALA A 344 -6.07 15.51 23.54
N ILE A 345 -6.20 14.65 22.52
CA ILE A 345 -7.43 14.00 22.04
C ILE A 345 -7.73 12.79 22.92
N LEU A 346 -8.99 12.60 23.31
CA LEU A 346 -9.41 11.43 24.08
C LEU A 346 -9.60 10.24 23.13
N VAL A 347 -9.00 9.10 23.45
CA VAL A 347 -9.18 7.82 22.74
C VAL A 347 -9.99 6.89 23.63
N ILE A 348 -10.95 6.18 23.04
CA ILE A 348 -11.89 5.32 23.75
C ILE A 348 -11.83 3.92 23.15
N ASP A 349 -11.76 2.91 24.01
CA ASP A 349 -11.98 1.52 23.63
C ASP A 349 -13.48 1.30 23.48
N CYS A 350 -13.93 0.88 22.30
CA CYS A 350 -15.33 0.55 22.00
C CYS A 350 -15.48 -0.93 21.65
N GLY A 351 -14.40 -1.71 21.75
CA GLY A 351 -14.38 -3.09 21.31
C GLY A 351 -15.10 -4.03 22.27
N ARG A 352 -15.36 -5.25 21.80
CA ARG A 352 -16.15 -6.21 22.56
C ARG A 352 -15.29 -6.99 23.58
N PRO A 353 -15.78 -7.21 24.82
CA PRO A 353 -15.02 -7.90 25.86
C PRO A 353 -14.58 -9.33 25.53
N ASP A 354 -15.30 -10.03 24.64
CA ASP A 354 -14.95 -11.38 24.19
C ASP A 354 -13.65 -11.43 23.39
N PHE A 355 -13.19 -10.30 22.86
CA PHE A 355 -11.88 -10.15 22.20
C PHE A 355 -10.84 -9.48 23.11
N GLY A 356 -11.10 -9.39 24.42
CA GLY A 356 -10.15 -8.85 25.39
C GLY A 356 -10.15 -7.32 25.53
N HIS A 357 -11.09 -6.64 24.87
CA HIS A 357 -11.31 -5.19 25.01
C HIS A 357 -11.94 -4.80 26.36
N GLU A 358 -11.78 -3.54 26.73
CA GLU A 358 -12.37 -2.91 27.91
C GLU A 358 -13.23 -1.71 27.50
N PRO A 359 -14.45 -1.92 26.95
CA PRO A 359 -15.27 -0.82 26.44
C PRO A 359 -15.46 0.30 27.48
N GLY A 360 -15.18 1.54 27.06
CA GLY A 360 -15.15 2.73 27.90
C GLY A 360 -13.79 3.03 28.55
N ARG A 361 -12.78 2.17 28.41
CA ARG A 361 -11.40 2.49 28.80
C ARG A 361 -10.90 3.64 27.93
N THR A 362 -10.17 4.57 28.53
CA THR A 362 -9.68 5.77 27.83
C THR A 362 -8.23 6.06 28.10
N PHE A 363 -7.62 6.80 27.18
CA PHE A 363 -6.36 7.51 27.35
C PHE A 363 -6.38 8.78 26.48
N ARG A 364 -5.39 9.66 26.62
CA ARG A 364 -5.25 10.81 25.71
C ARG A 364 -4.06 10.66 24.78
N VAL A 365 -4.10 11.28 23.62
CA VAL A 365 -3.02 11.27 22.63
C VAL A 365 -2.81 12.67 22.06
N ILE A 366 -1.56 13.07 21.86
CA ILE A 366 -1.25 14.32 21.15
C ILE A 366 -1.47 14.14 19.64
N PRO A 367 -1.84 15.20 18.89
CA PRO A 367 -2.09 15.10 17.45
C PRO A 367 -0.98 14.40 16.65
N GLU A 368 0.30 14.66 16.95
CA GLU A 368 1.43 14.04 16.22
C GLU A 368 1.51 12.51 16.38
N GLN A 369 0.81 11.94 17.37
CA GLN A 369 0.82 10.50 17.67
C GLN A 369 -0.50 9.80 17.33
N VAL A 370 -1.50 10.53 16.83
CA VAL A 370 -2.80 9.94 16.45
C VAL A 370 -2.64 8.91 15.35
N GLN A 371 -1.79 9.17 14.35
CA GLN A 371 -1.51 8.22 13.27
C GLN A 371 -1.01 6.88 13.81
N SER A 372 -0.16 6.90 14.85
CA SER A 372 0.41 5.67 15.41
C SER A 372 -0.68 4.81 16.04
N VAL A 373 -1.59 5.45 16.79
CA VAL A 373 -2.73 4.78 17.41
C VAL A 373 -3.70 4.27 16.33
N GLU A 374 -4.15 5.15 15.44
CA GLU A 374 -5.16 4.83 14.43
C GLU A 374 -4.69 3.73 13.47
N ASN A 375 -3.50 3.86 12.89
CA ASN A 375 -2.95 2.89 11.95
C ASN A 375 -2.79 1.50 12.58
N ASN A 376 -2.40 1.42 13.86
CA ASN A 376 -2.23 0.13 14.54
C ASN A 376 -3.56 -0.50 14.96
N LEU A 377 -4.51 0.30 15.46
CA LEU A 377 -5.81 -0.21 15.88
C LEU A 377 -6.69 -0.59 14.68
N SER A 378 -6.65 0.16 13.58
CA SER A 378 -7.44 -0.11 12.37
C SER A 378 -7.08 -1.45 11.72
N ILE A 379 -5.80 -1.82 11.73
CA ILE A 379 -5.31 -3.08 11.14
C ILE A 379 -5.07 -4.17 12.18
N SER A 380 -5.40 -3.93 13.46
CA SER A 380 -5.17 -4.85 14.57
C SER A 380 -3.71 -5.31 14.73
N ASN A 381 -2.74 -4.42 14.47
CA ASN A 381 -1.31 -4.72 14.66
C ASN A 381 -0.90 -4.61 16.13
N MET A 382 -1.45 -3.65 16.86
CA MET A 382 -1.33 -3.51 18.31
C MET A 382 -2.72 -3.30 18.92
N GLY A 383 -2.88 -3.64 20.19
CA GLY A 383 -4.15 -3.51 20.91
C GLY A 383 -4.28 -2.16 21.63
N PHE A 384 -5.51 -1.81 22.01
CA PHE A 384 -5.80 -0.58 22.76
C PHE A 384 -4.99 -0.47 24.06
N ARG A 385 -4.83 -1.60 24.77
CA ARG A 385 -4.07 -1.66 26.03
C ARG A 385 -2.61 -1.25 25.86
N ASP A 386 -1.99 -1.60 24.73
CA ASP A 386 -0.57 -1.31 24.49
C ASP A 386 -0.31 0.21 24.49
N PHE A 387 -1.26 0.99 23.99
CA PHE A 387 -1.20 2.46 24.03
C PHE A 387 -1.64 3.03 25.37
N ALA A 388 -2.74 2.52 25.92
CA ALA A 388 -3.30 3.01 27.19
C ALA A 388 -2.37 2.75 28.39
N ASP A 389 -1.53 1.71 28.35
CA ASP A 389 -0.51 1.40 29.36
C ASP A 389 0.82 2.12 29.13
N ALA A 390 1.00 2.76 27.96
CA ALA A 390 2.21 3.47 27.55
C ALA A 390 2.11 5.00 27.64
N VAL A 391 1.06 5.51 28.28
CA VAL A 391 0.90 6.94 28.56
C VAL A 391 1.90 7.45 29.58
N ASP A 392 2.21 8.74 29.51
CA ASP A 392 2.98 9.43 30.56
C ASP A 392 2.17 9.57 31.87
N ASP A 393 2.82 10.06 32.93
CA ASP A 393 2.23 10.24 34.27
C ASP A 393 0.94 11.09 34.27
N ASP A 394 0.72 11.92 33.25
CA ASP A 394 -0.47 12.75 33.07
C ASP A 394 -1.59 12.09 32.24
N GLY A 395 -1.39 10.84 31.82
CA GLY A 395 -2.36 10.06 31.04
C GLY A 395 -2.38 10.36 29.55
N VAL A 396 -1.36 11.07 29.04
CA VAL A 396 -1.22 11.42 27.62
C VAL A 396 -0.14 10.55 26.97
N PHE A 397 -0.48 9.92 25.85
CA PHE A 397 0.43 9.19 24.98
C PHE A 397 1.16 10.17 24.07
N ARG A 398 2.49 10.22 24.21
CA ARG A 398 3.41 11.06 23.42
C ARG A 398 4.36 10.23 22.56
N GLY A 399 3.99 9.00 22.27
CA GLY A 399 4.78 8.03 21.52
C GLY A 399 5.43 7.00 22.43
N PHE A 400 5.81 5.87 21.84
CA PHE A 400 6.59 4.87 22.55
C PHE A 400 8.01 5.41 22.82
N PRO A 401 8.65 4.97 23.91
CA PRO A 401 10.06 5.25 24.10
C PRO A 401 10.85 4.77 22.88
N PRO A 402 11.91 5.49 22.47
CA PRO A 402 12.67 5.11 21.28
C PRO A 402 13.13 3.66 21.40
N PRO A 403 13.07 2.89 20.29
CA PRO A 403 13.53 1.52 20.29
C PRO A 403 14.95 1.48 20.84
N ARG A 404 15.26 0.46 21.64
CA ARG A 404 16.60 0.32 22.20
C ARG A 404 17.60 0.33 21.04
N PRO A 405 18.74 1.03 21.17
CA PRO A 405 19.76 0.97 20.15
C PRO A 405 20.12 -0.48 19.90
N HIS A 406 19.85 -0.93 18.68
CA HIS A 406 20.22 -2.25 18.20
C HIS A 406 21.60 -2.15 17.55
N VAL A 407 22.36 -3.23 17.60
CA VAL A 407 23.71 -3.31 17.02
C VAL A 407 23.65 -3.40 15.50
N ALA A 408 22.71 -4.19 14.99
CA ALA A 408 22.53 -4.45 13.56
C ALA A 408 21.14 -5.04 13.27
N ILE A 409 20.70 -4.96 12.03
CA ILE A 409 19.60 -5.76 11.48
C ILE A 409 20.22 -6.75 10.51
N LEU A 410 20.13 -8.05 10.81
CA LEU A 410 20.63 -9.10 9.93
C LEU A 410 19.52 -9.55 8.97
N GLN A 411 19.80 -9.46 7.68
CA GLN A 411 18.94 -9.96 6.61
C GLN A 411 19.29 -11.41 6.24
N ARG A 412 18.51 -12.02 5.35
CA ARG A 412 18.61 -13.44 4.97
C ARG A 412 20.04 -13.95 4.77
N ASP A 413 20.84 -13.28 3.94
CA ASP A 413 22.19 -13.76 3.61
C ASP A 413 23.13 -13.69 4.82
N GLU A 414 22.99 -12.67 5.66
CA GLU A 414 23.75 -12.49 6.89
C GLU A 414 23.34 -13.52 7.95
N LEU A 415 22.05 -13.83 8.04
CA LEU A 415 21.54 -14.91 8.90
C LEU A 415 22.04 -16.27 8.44
N ILE A 416 22.08 -16.54 7.13
CA ILE A 416 22.63 -17.78 6.58
C ILE A 416 24.12 -17.89 6.92
N ALA A 417 24.88 -16.80 6.75
CA ALA A 417 26.28 -16.75 7.15
C ALA A 417 26.47 -16.98 8.65
N LEU A 418 25.65 -16.34 9.50
CA LEU A 418 25.66 -16.52 10.95
C LEU A 418 25.37 -17.98 11.33
N SER A 419 24.36 -18.61 10.72
CA SER A 419 24.00 -20.02 10.96
C SER A 419 25.10 -21.02 10.56
N ALA A 420 26.04 -20.60 9.71
CA ALA A 420 27.19 -21.40 9.32
C ALA A 420 28.35 -21.31 10.31
N THR A 421 28.39 -20.30 11.18
CA THR A 421 29.48 -20.10 12.15
C THR A 421 29.53 -21.21 13.21
N ASN A 422 28.38 -21.76 13.58
CA ASN A 422 28.30 -22.82 14.57
C ASN A 422 27.04 -23.69 14.39
N ARG A 423 27.24 -25.02 14.39
CA ARG A 423 26.19 -26.05 14.33
C ARG A 423 26.40 -27.15 15.37
N SER A 424 27.07 -26.83 16.48
CA SER A 424 27.51 -27.83 17.46
C SER A 424 26.38 -28.46 18.27
N THR A 425 25.24 -27.78 18.41
CA THR A 425 24.08 -28.29 19.14
C THR A 425 22.95 -28.68 18.17
N PRO A 426 22.06 -29.60 18.56
CA PRO A 426 20.92 -29.98 17.73
C PRO A 426 20.03 -28.78 17.34
N ALA A 427 19.86 -27.81 18.26
CA ALA A 427 19.07 -26.62 17.99
C ALA A 427 19.74 -25.70 16.96
N LEU A 428 21.07 -25.50 17.04
CA LEU A 428 21.83 -24.73 16.06
C LEU A 428 21.83 -25.39 14.67
N ALA A 429 22.03 -26.70 14.62
CA ALA A 429 21.98 -27.45 13.37
C ALA A 429 20.59 -27.34 12.71
N ARG A 430 19.53 -27.50 13.50
CA ARG A 430 18.14 -27.37 13.05
C ARG A 430 17.83 -25.96 12.56
N PHE A 431 18.24 -24.92 13.30
CA PHE A 431 18.08 -23.53 12.85
C PHE A 431 18.72 -23.31 11.47
N ALA A 432 19.95 -23.80 11.27
CA ALA A 432 20.65 -23.66 10.00
C ALA A 432 20.02 -24.46 8.84
N GLU A 433 19.32 -25.55 9.14
CA GLU A 433 18.56 -26.34 8.16
C GLU A 433 17.21 -25.70 7.80
N GLU A 434 16.52 -25.11 8.78
CA GLU A 434 15.20 -24.49 8.58
C GLU A 434 15.29 -23.08 7.98
N LEU A 435 16.31 -22.31 8.32
CA LEU A 435 16.45 -20.90 7.92
C LEU A 435 16.31 -20.66 6.41
N PRO A 436 16.88 -21.48 5.49
CA PRO A 436 16.68 -21.31 4.05
C PRO A 436 15.22 -21.48 3.59
N HIS A 437 14.35 -22.07 4.41
CA HIS A 437 12.93 -22.27 4.11
C HIS A 437 12.02 -21.24 4.78
N VAL A 438 12.57 -20.32 5.58
CA VAL A 438 11.81 -19.21 6.15
C VAL A 438 11.63 -18.13 5.08
N ASP A 439 10.42 -17.61 4.96
CA ASP A 439 10.10 -16.49 4.08
C ASP A 439 10.57 -15.18 4.73
N TYR A 440 11.38 -14.41 4.00
CA TYR A 440 11.92 -13.10 4.42
C TYR A 440 12.50 -13.05 5.84
N PRO A 441 13.44 -13.94 6.21
CA PRO A 441 13.97 -13.97 7.57
C PRO A 441 14.80 -12.72 7.83
N SER A 442 14.51 -12.06 8.95
CA SER A 442 15.30 -10.96 9.48
C SER A 442 15.45 -11.11 11.00
N MET A 443 16.49 -10.50 11.55
CA MET A 443 16.70 -10.40 12.99
C MET A 443 17.27 -9.04 13.36
N VAL A 444 16.62 -8.37 14.31
CA VAL A 444 17.19 -7.20 14.98
C VAL A 444 18.07 -7.69 16.14
N VAL A 445 19.33 -7.25 16.16
CA VAL A 445 20.33 -7.67 17.13
C VAL A 445 20.49 -6.62 18.22
N TYR A 446 20.28 -7.02 19.47
CA TYR A 446 20.50 -6.18 20.65
C TYR A 446 21.71 -6.66 21.43
N GLU A 447 22.43 -5.74 22.07
CA GLU A 447 23.49 -6.07 23.03
C GLU A 447 23.01 -5.84 24.47
N THR A 448 23.20 -6.82 25.34
CA THR A 448 22.81 -6.74 26.75
C THR A 448 23.67 -7.67 27.62
N ALA A 449 23.58 -7.51 28.94
CA ALA A 449 24.12 -8.49 29.88
C ALA A 449 23.47 -9.86 29.69
N ARG A 450 24.31 -10.91 29.62
CA ARG A 450 23.89 -12.31 29.47
C ARG A 450 22.89 -12.75 30.53
N THR A 451 23.09 -12.31 31.78
CA THR A 451 22.19 -12.59 32.90
C THR A 451 20.76 -12.16 32.64
N LYS A 452 20.55 -11.01 31.96
CA LYS A 452 19.20 -10.54 31.62
C LYS A 452 18.50 -11.48 30.64
N VAL A 453 19.22 -12.00 29.65
CA VAL A 453 18.70 -12.98 28.69
C VAL A 453 18.44 -14.31 29.39
N HIS A 454 19.37 -14.76 30.23
CA HIS A 454 19.25 -15.97 31.04
C HIS A 454 17.98 -15.93 31.91
N ASP A 455 17.80 -14.87 32.70
CA ASP A 455 16.70 -14.75 33.65
C ASP A 455 15.34 -14.73 32.93
N SER A 456 15.28 -14.12 31.73
CA SER A 456 14.06 -14.11 30.91
C SER A 456 13.63 -15.51 30.45
N VAL A 457 14.59 -16.39 30.15
CA VAL A 457 14.33 -17.77 29.73
C VAL A 457 14.10 -18.67 30.94
N ALA A 458 14.82 -18.44 32.04
CA ALA A 458 14.67 -19.19 33.28
C ALA A 458 13.30 -18.94 33.96
N ALA A 459 12.68 -17.79 33.69
CA ALA A 459 11.34 -17.44 34.17
C ALA A 459 10.19 -18.03 33.33
N LEU A 460 10.47 -18.77 32.25
CA LEU A 460 9.42 -19.39 31.43
C LEU A 460 8.75 -20.55 32.18
N ASP A 461 7.42 -20.51 32.26
CA ASP A 461 6.59 -21.61 32.76
C ASP A 461 6.72 -22.87 31.88
N GLU A 462 6.26 -24.03 32.37
CA GLU A 462 6.18 -25.24 31.55
C GLU A 462 5.42 -24.96 30.23
N PRO A 463 5.91 -25.44 29.08
CA PRO A 463 5.24 -25.19 27.81
C PRO A 463 3.83 -25.79 27.82
N PRO A 464 2.80 -25.05 27.33
CA PRO A 464 1.49 -25.62 27.10
C PRO A 464 1.59 -26.75 26.07
N SER A 465 0.60 -27.65 26.05
CA SER A 465 0.63 -28.87 25.24
C SER A 465 0.76 -28.64 23.73
N ASN A 466 0.46 -27.42 23.24
CA ASN A 466 0.58 -27.02 21.85
C ASN A 466 1.88 -26.25 21.54
N GLU A 467 2.79 -26.04 22.51
CA GLU A 467 4.06 -25.36 22.30
C GLU A 467 5.23 -26.36 22.19
N LEU A 468 5.90 -26.36 21.04
CA LEU A 468 7.19 -27.02 20.84
C LEU A 468 8.33 -26.09 21.29
N ARG A 469 9.12 -26.54 22.27
CA ARG A 469 10.37 -25.87 22.68
C ARG A 469 11.58 -26.73 22.40
N VAL A 470 12.62 -26.16 21.80
CA VAL A 470 13.89 -26.85 21.50
C VAL A 470 15.07 -25.95 21.85
N GLY A 471 16.16 -26.51 22.37
CA GLY A 471 17.41 -25.79 22.62
C GLY A 471 17.44 -24.97 23.92
N VAL A 472 16.45 -25.10 24.80
CA VAL A 472 16.36 -24.35 26.07
C VAL A 472 17.59 -24.55 26.96
N GLU A 473 18.05 -25.79 27.12
CA GLU A 473 19.22 -26.09 27.97
C GLU A 473 20.50 -25.47 27.42
N ASP A 474 20.74 -25.58 26.11
CA ASP A 474 21.91 -24.98 25.45
C ASP A 474 21.86 -23.45 25.53
N TYR A 475 20.66 -22.86 25.39
CA TYR A 475 20.44 -21.43 25.47
C TYR A 475 20.68 -20.89 26.89
N LEU A 476 20.19 -21.58 27.92
CA LEU A 476 20.48 -21.26 29.31
C LEU A 476 21.98 -21.42 29.61
N ALA A 477 22.62 -22.49 29.12
CA ALA A 477 24.05 -22.70 29.30
C ALA A 477 24.92 -21.60 28.67
N ALA A 478 24.53 -21.10 27.49
CA ALA A 478 25.24 -20.00 26.82
C ALA A 478 25.06 -18.66 27.55
N THR A 479 23.90 -18.44 28.16
CA THR A 479 23.55 -17.18 28.84
C THR A 479 23.88 -17.16 30.34
N ALA A 480 24.23 -18.30 30.94
CA ALA A 480 24.60 -18.40 32.36
C ALA A 480 25.97 -17.79 32.71
N ARG A 481 26.78 -17.43 31.71
CA ARG A 481 28.11 -16.82 31.92
C ARG A 481 28.00 -15.31 32.12
N GLU A 482 28.93 -14.73 32.88
CA GLU A 482 29.04 -13.28 33.00
C GLU A 482 29.49 -12.63 31.67
N GLY A 483 29.13 -11.35 31.48
CA GLY A 483 29.51 -10.57 30.31
C GLY A 483 28.30 -10.14 29.45
N LEU A 484 28.61 -9.51 28.32
CA LEU A 484 27.61 -9.10 27.33
C LEU A 484 27.38 -10.23 26.32
N CYS A 485 26.20 -10.24 25.73
CA CYS A 485 25.92 -10.99 24.51
C CYS A 485 25.12 -10.13 23.54
N GLN A 486 25.23 -10.48 22.26
CA GLN A 486 24.30 -10.05 21.25
C GLN A 486 23.17 -11.09 21.14
N HIS A 487 21.92 -10.66 21.01
CA HIS A 487 20.78 -11.56 20.90
C HIS A 487 19.68 -10.96 20.02
N GLY A 488 18.81 -11.82 19.52
CA GLY A 488 17.68 -11.41 18.70
C GLY A 488 16.76 -12.57 18.39
N HIS A 489 15.72 -12.30 17.61
CA HIS A 489 14.74 -13.30 17.21
C HIS A 489 14.58 -13.32 15.68
N VAL A 490 14.47 -14.52 15.12
CA VAL A 490 14.01 -14.74 13.75
C VAL A 490 12.57 -15.27 13.82
N GLN A 491 11.62 -14.50 13.30
CA GLN A 491 10.21 -14.88 13.28
C GLN A 491 9.97 -16.03 12.29
N ILE A 492 9.10 -16.95 12.66
CA ILE A 492 8.64 -18.05 11.81
C ILE A 492 7.13 -18.22 11.96
N ARG A 493 6.52 -19.01 11.07
CA ARG A 493 5.10 -19.32 11.20
C ARG A 493 4.80 -20.02 12.54
N GLY A 494 3.94 -19.38 13.34
CA GLY A 494 3.52 -19.88 14.65
C GLY A 494 4.59 -19.78 15.73
N GLY A 495 5.68 -19.03 15.56
CA GLY A 495 6.74 -19.00 16.57
C GLY A 495 7.94 -18.15 16.21
N HIS A 496 9.05 -18.37 16.90
CA HIS A 496 10.32 -17.72 16.61
C HIS A 496 11.51 -18.58 17.05
N TRP A 497 12.64 -18.34 16.41
CA TRP A 497 13.96 -18.72 16.91
C TRP A 497 14.56 -17.57 17.72
N SER A 498 15.04 -17.84 18.92
CA SER A 498 15.85 -16.91 19.73
C SER A 498 17.31 -17.28 19.59
N LEU A 499 18.19 -16.32 19.32
CA LEU A 499 19.61 -16.55 19.07
C LEU A 499 20.48 -15.80 20.09
N VAL A 500 21.65 -16.36 20.40
CA VAL A 500 22.70 -15.70 21.19
C VAL A 500 23.99 -15.72 20.37
N ILE A 501 24.61 -14.56 20.24
CA ILE A 501 25.83 -14.32 19.48
C ILE A 501 26.87 -13.77 20.45
N ASP A 502 28.09 -14.28 20.34
CA ASP A 502 29.25 -13.72 21.01
C ASP A 502 29.64 -12.38 20.34
N PRO A 503 29.59 -11.24 21.06
CA PRO A 503 29.86 -9.93 20.49
C PRO A 503 31.34 -9.75 20.06
N ASP A 504 32.27 -10.50 20.67
CA ASP A 504 33.70 -10.37 20.37
C ASP A 504 34.09 -11.17 19.11
N THR A 505 33.43 -12.31 18.89
CA THR A 505 33.77 -13.24 17.79
C THR A 505 32.77 -13.24 16.64
N GLY A 506 31.56 -12.68 16.86
CA GLY A 506 30.45 -12.75 15.90
C GLY A 506 29.91 -14.17 15.68
N THR A 507 30.28 -15.11 16.55
CA THR A 507 29.89 -16.53 16.41
C THR A 507 28.56 -16.79 17.09
N LEU A 508 27.70 -17.58 16.45
CA LEU A 508 26.45 -18.04 17.04
C LEU A 508 26.74 -19.03 18.17
N GLU A 509 26.30 -18.74 19.39
CA GLU A 509 26.57 -19.57 20.57
C GLU A 509 25.42 -20.52 20.89
N ALA A 510 24.18 -20.06 20.74
CA ALA A 510 22.99 -20.87 21.01
C ALA A 510 21.79 -20.42 20.19
N ALA A 511 20.88 -21.36 19.96
CA ALA A 511 19.57 -21.13 19.37
C ALA A 511 18.50 -21.84 20.19
N MET A 512 17.34 -21.20 20.38
CA MET A 512 16.18 -21.76 21.04
C MET A 512 14.94 -21.54 20.17
N LEU A 513 14.21 -22.62 19.87
CA LEU A 513 12.94 -22.56 19.15
C LEU A 513 11.79 -22.52 20.14
N ARG A 514 10.81 -21.63 19.88
CA ARG A 514 9.47 -21.69 20.47
C ARG A 514 8.44 -21.62 19.35
N GLN A 515 7.65 -22.67 19.18
CA GLN A 515 6.66 -22.75 18.10
C GLN A 515 5.33 -23.33 18.59
N TYR A 516 4.26 -22.61 18.40
CA TYR A 516 2.88 -23.02 18.66
C TYR A 516 2.32 -23.78 17.46
N GLN A 517 1.83 -24.98 17.71
CA GLN A 517 1.09 -25.74 16.73
C GLN A 517 -0.37 -25.26 16.68
N PRO A 518 -0.97 -25.14 15.48
CA PRO A 518 -2.39 -24.85 15.38
C PRO A 518 -3.19 -25.96 16.08
N PRO A 519 -4.33 -25.63 16.71
CA PRO A 519 -5.18 -26.65 17.33
C PRO A 519 -5.58 -27.68 16.27
N THR A 520 -5.41 -28.96 16.59
CA THR A 520 -5.92 -30.05 15.73
C THR A 520 -7.44 -29.86 15.62
N PRO A 521 -8.01 -29.67 14.42
CA PRO A 521 -9.46 -29.59 14.28
C PRO A 521 -10.08 -30.87 14.86
N SER A 522 -11.12 -30.68 15.68
CA SER A 522 -11.85 -31.75 16.38
C SER A 522 -12.72 -32.56 15.45
#